data_AF-S8DNJ1-F1
#
_entry.id   AF-S8DNJ1-F1
#
_cell.length_a   1.000
_cell.length_b   1.000
_cell.length_c   1.000
_cell.angle_alpha   90.00
_cell.angle_beta   90.00
_cell.angle_gamma   90.00
#
_symmetry.space_group_name_H-M   'P 1'
#
loop_
_entity.id
_entity.type
_entity.pdbx_description
1 polymer ?
#
loop_
_entity_poly.entity_id
_entity_poly.type
_entity_poly.pdbx_seq_one_letter_code
_entity_poly.pdbx_strand_id
1 'polypeptide(L)'
;MAPRGTQWSHVRPGDNDDRTCPVCDRCFQTSQGLMCHLSTARSCKWYRKGKNVIRLDDDVPEPVEMEVLVSGEDNPGSSNAMEVVERLGLSFKDVRELFSKVDTIPERAPWRTTSLAFPDRREEKHLVRYRDIIAAIKALLGTPSYAKQIVWRPRRVFTDASKTKQVFSEMWTGMWWNELQECLPKGAAAAPVILATDKTQLTQFSGNKSAYPVYLTLGNIPRAIRRKPSQHTCILLGYLPVSKISRKGLTKREHKARTQRIFHAAMRLIVKPLLAAGDEGIEVTSGDGCVCKVFPVLASYVADYPEQCLVTCSKYGTCPKCQCPADMLGEEEPAALRTSELTEDIISHAWDSGGGRAAAVEAECMMLDVSGGVKKPFWVGLPYADVHLSITPDVLHQLYQGVFKHLVSWCQDLLSPEE
;
A
#
# COMPACT_ATOMS: atom_id res chain seq x y z
N MET A 1 -29.78 12.56 -29.74
CA MET A 1 -28.99 11.37 -30.10
C MET A 1 -27.84 11.25 -29.11
N ALA A 2 -27.92 10.31 -28.17
CA ALA A 2 -26.90 10.12 -27.13
C ALA A 2 -25.69 9.32 -27.67
N PRO A 3 -24.43 9.68 -27.35
CA PRO A 3 -23.28 8.84 -27.67
C PRO A 3 -23.12 7.72 -26.64
N ARG A 4 -22.78 6.54 -27.16
CA ARG A 4 -22.78 5.24 -26.48
C ARG A 4 -21.64 5.17 -25.45
N GLY A 5 -21.99 4.89 -24.20
CA GLY A 5 -21.05 4.57 -23.13
C GLY A 5 -20.32 3.25 -23.38
N THR A 6 -19.03 3.22 -23.05
CA THR A 6 -18.16 2.06 -23.21
C THR A 6 -18.54 0.97 -22.21
N GLN A 7 -19.21 -0.07 -22.68
CA GLN A 7 -19.63 -1.22 -21.90
C GLN A 7 -18.48 -2.25 -21.79
N TRP A 8 -18.03 -2.54 -20.57
CA TRP A 8 -17.06 -3.60 -20.29
C TRP A 8 -17.81 -4.93 -20.17
N SER A 9 -17.39 -5.96 -20.91
CA SER A 9 -17.96 -7.31 -20.82
C SER A 9 -17.19 -8.16 -19.82
N HIS A 10 -17.86 -8.61 -18.75
CA HIS A 10 -17.34 -9.56 -17.77
C HIS A 10 -17.44 -10.99 -18.32
N VAL A 11 -16.32 -11.71 -18.39
CA VAL A 11 -16.29 -13.15 -18.68
C VAL A 11 -15.46 -13.81 -17.58
N ARG A 12 -16.07 -14.75 -16.83
CA ARG A 12 -15.37 -15.57 -15.82
C ARG A 12 -14.56 -16.66 -16.55
N PRO A 13 -13.22 -16.74 -16.38
CA PRO A 13 -12.45 -17.91 -16.82
C PRO A 13 -12.31 -18.91 -15.65
N GLY A 14 -12.36 -20.20 -16.00
CA GLY A 14 -12.41 -21.35 -15.09
C GLY A 14 -11.12 -21.66 -14.33
N ASP A 15 -11.29 -22.59 -13.40
CA ASP A 15 -10.39 -22.95 -12.29
C ASP A 15 -8.97 -23.33 -12.71
N ASN A 16 -8.00 -22.55 -12.22
CA ASN A 16 -6.66 -23.05 -11.94
C ASN A 16 -6.48 -22.90 -10.42
N ASP A 17 -6.38 -24.01 -9.69
CA ASP A 17 -6.52 -24.04 -8.23
C ASP A 17 -5.26 -23.52 -7.52
N ASP A 18 -5.22 -22.20 -7.30
CA ASP A 18 -4.20 -21.39 -6.60
C ASP A 18 -4.00 -21.79 -5.11
N ARG A 19 -4.64 -22.87 -4.65
CA ARG A 19 -4.51 -23.40 -3.28
C ARG A 19 -3.64 -24.65 -3.22
N THR A 20 -2.90 -24.95 -4.27
CA THR A 20 -2.02 -26.12 -4.35
C THR A 20 -0.57 -25.75 -4.03
N CYS A 21 0.07 -26.48 -3.11
CA CYS A 21 1.49 -26.29 -2.83
C CYS A 21 2.33 -26.71 -4.04
N PRO A 22 3.15 -25.83 -4.62
CA PRO A 22 3.88 -26.10 -5.87
C PRO A 22 5.04 -27.09 -5.70
N VAL A 23 5.27 -27.60 -4.49
CA VAL A 23 6.40 -28.47 -4.15
C VAL A 23 5.94 -29.88 -3.72
N CYS A 24 4.73 -30.00 -3.19
CA CYS A 24 4.17 -31.28 -2.73
C CYS A 24 2.78 -31.59 -3.28
N ASP A 25 2.24 -30.72 -4.15
CA ASP A 25 0.95 -30.84 -4.83
C ASP A 25 -0.27 -31.03 -3.91
N ARG A 26 -0.11 -30.74 -2.61
CA ARG A 26 -1.21 -30.75 -1.66
C ARG A 26 -2.09 -29.51 -1.89
N CYS A 27 -3.38 -29.73 -2.14
CA CYS A 27 -4.39 -28.68 -2.24
C CYS A 27 -4.93 -28.31 -0.84
N PHE A 28 -5.09 -27.02 -0.60
CA PHE A 28 -5.59 -26.43 0.64
C PHE A 28 -6.94 -25.76 0.38
N GLN A 29 -7.73 -25.53 1.43
CA GLN A 29 -9.03 -24.88 1.27
C GLN A 29 -8.90 -23.35 1.19
N THR A 30 -7.87 -22.78 1.85
CA THR A 30 -7.58 -21.35 1.86
C THR A 30 -6.13 -21.06 1.47
N SER A 31 -5.85 -19.82 1.04
CA SER A 31 -4.47 -19.36 0.78
C SER A 31 -3.65 -19.24 2.07
N GLN A 32 -4.29 -19.00 3.22
CA GLN A 32 -3.66 -18.98 4.53
C GLN A 32 -3.16 -20.36 4.94
N GLY A 33 -3.95 -21.42 4.69
CA GLY A 33 -3.55 -22.82 4.90
C GLY A 33 -2.30 -23.20 4.09
N LEU A 34 -2.23 -22.75 2.84
CA LEU A 34 -1.02 -22.89 2.01
C LEU A 34 0.19 -22.13 2.60
N MET A 35 0.01 -20.88 3.03
CA MET A 35 1.11 -20.07 3.59
C MET A 35 1.64 -20.65 4.91
N CYS A 36 0.75 -21.14 5.79
CA CYS A 36 1.13 -21.82 7.02
C CYS A 36 1.85 -23.15 6.73
N HIS A 37 1.42 -23.88 5.69
CA HIS A 37 2.12 -25.08 5.22
C HIS A 37 3.54 -24.79 4.75
N LEU A 38 3.73 -23.73 3.97
CA LEU A 38 5.05 -23.31 3.51
C LEU A 38 5.95 -22.84 4.65
N SER A 39 5.41 -22.25 5.72
CA SER A 39 6.22 -21.74 6.84
C SER A 39 6.56 -22.75 7.93
N THR A 40 5.79 -23.84 8.08
CA THR A 40 5.89 -24.74 9.25
C THR A 40 6.12 -26.22 8.95
N ALA A 41 5.91 -26.68 7.70
CA ALA A 41 5.89 -28.11 7.40
C ALA A 41 7.31 -28.72 7.27
N ARG A 42 7.87 -29.20 8.38
CA ARG A 42 9.14 -29.98 8.41
C ARG A 42 9.12 -31.22 7.52
N SER A 43 7.94 -31.75 7.20
CA SER A 43 7.73 -32.89 6.30
C SER A 43 7.59 -32.51 4.83
N CYS A 44 7.45 -31.22 4.49
CA CYS A 44 7.34 -30.76 3.11
C CYS A 44 8.71 -30.82 2.42
N LYS A 45 8.72 -31.24 1.14
CA LYS A 45 9.93 -31.27 0.30
C LYS A 45 10.65 -29.91 0.25
N TRP A 46 9.93 -28.80 0.42
CA TRP A 46 10.49 -27.44 0.53
C TRP A 46 11.44 -27.29 1.72
N TYR A 47 11.08 -27.84 2.88
CA TYR A 47 11.88 -27.75 4.12
C TYR A 47 13.10 -28.69 4.09
N ARG A 48 12.98 -29.84 3.42
CA ARG A 48 14.07 -30.84 3.31
C ARG A 48 15.20 -30.44 2.35
N LYS A 49 14.98 -29.46 1.45
CA LYS A 49 16.00 -29.00 0.50
C LYS A 49 16.96 -27.92 1.04
N GLY A 50 16.87 -27.59 2.33
CA GLY A 50 17.86 -26.80 3.05
C GLY A 50 17.77 -25.28 2.83
N LYS A 51 17.79 -24.52 3.92
CA LYS A 51 18.18 -23.10 3.89
C LYS A 51 19.68 -23.08 3.58
N ASN A 52 20.09 -22.41 2.50
CA ASN A 52 21.51 -22.09 2.32
C ASN A 52 21.96 -21.27 3.53
N VAL A 53 22.93 -21.81 4.27
CA VAL A 53 23.65 -21.08 5.32
C VAL A 53 24.47 -20.01 4.61
N ILE A 54 24.13 -18.75 4.85
CA ILE A 54 25.00 -17.62 4.50
C ILE A 54 26.14 -17.67 5.51
N ARG A 55 27.35 -18.02 5.06
CA ARG A 55 28.58 -17.76 5.83
C ARG A 55 28.81 -16.26 5.78
N LEU A 56 28.67 -15.59 6.92
CA LEU A 56 29.21 -14.26 7.16
C LEU A 56 30.56 -14.46 7.81
N ASP A 57 31.57 -13.72 7.34
CA ASP A 57 32.95 -13.80 7.78
C ASP A 57 33.09 -13.59 9.30
N ASP A 58 34.04 -14.32 9.87
CA ASP A 58 34.35 -14.45 11.30
C ASP A 58 34.96 -13.15 11.84
N ASP A 59 34.17 -12.35 12.57
CA ASP A 59 34.63 -11.47 13.66
C ASP A 59 33.41 -10.89 14.41
N VAL A 60 32.61 -11.79 14.99
CA VAL A 60 31.55 -11.42 15.94
C VAL A 60 32.03 -11.84 17.33
N PRO A 61 32.06 -10.93 18.33
CA PRO A 61 32.46 -11.28 19.69
C PRO A 61 31.62 -12.44 20.23
N GLU A 62 32.26 -13.32 21.00
CA GLU A 62 31.58 -14.47 21.60
C GLU A 62 30.27 -14.06 22.29
N PRO A 63 29.18 -14.81 22.08
CA PRO A 63 27.91 -14.53 22.74
C PRO A 63 28.10 -14.65 24.25
N VAL A 64 27.85 -13.55 24.95
CA VAL A 64 27.73 -13.54 26.41
C VAL A 64 26.70 -14.61 26.80
N GLU A 65 27.15 -15.65 27.50
CA GLU A 65 26.26 -16.65 28.09
C GLU A 65 25.30 -15.94 29.04
N MET A 66 24.04 -15.80 28.63
CA MET A 66 22.97 -15.38 29.54
C MET A 66 22.55 -16.60 30.36
N GLU A 67 23.00 -16.65 31.61
CA GLU A 67 22.42 -17.55 32.61
C GLU A 67 20.91 -17.26 32.75
N VAL A 68 20.11 -18.32 32.61
CA VAL A 68 18.67 -18.30 32.88
C VAL A 68 18.46 -18.20 34.39
N LEU A 69 18.36 -16.98 34.91
CA LEU A 69 17.85 -16.74 36.26
C LEU A 69 16.33 -16.57 36.20
N VAL A 70 15.61 -17.70 36.22
CA VAL A 70 14.30 -17.76 36.86
C VAL A 70 14.24 -19.05 37.68
N SER A 71 14.65 -18.94 38.94
CA SER A 71 14.14 -19.81 39.99
C SER A 71 12.63 -19.58 40.10
N GLY A 72 11.87 -20.68 40.14
CA GLY A 72 10.42 -20.63 40.25
C GLY A 72 9.98 -19.86 41.49
N GLU A 73 9.17 -18.84 41.25
CA GLU A 73 8.10 -18.46 42.18
C GLU A 73 6.80 -18.50 41.38
N ASP A 74 5.86 -19.29 41.89
CA ASP A 74 4.56 -19.55 41.30
C ASP A 74 3.80 -18.24 41.03
N ASN A 75 3.71 -17.87 39.76
CA ASN A 75 2.84 -16.78 39.32
C ASN A 75 1.42 -17.34 39.12
N PRO A 76 0.39 -16.94 39.90
CA PRO A 76 -0.93 -17.57 39.91
C PRO A 76 -1.79 -17.26 38.67
N GLY A 77 -1.18 -16.86 37.54
CA GLY A 77 -1.86 -16.52 36.28
C GLY A 77 -1.79 -17.58 35.18
N SER A 78 -1.09 -18.71 35.37
CA SER A 78 -0.88 -19.71 34.30
C SER A 78 -2.09 -20.61 34.02
N SER A 79 -3.05 -20.73 34.95
CA SER A 79 -4.26 -21.54 34.75
C SER A 79 -5.15 -20.98 33.64
N ASN A 80 -5.20 -19.65 33.50
CA ASN A 80 -6.08 -18.97 32.54
C ASN A 80 -5.68 -19.22 31.08
N ALA A 81 -4.39 -19.40 30.78
CA ALA A 81 -3.95 -19.60 29.39
C ALA A 81 -4.30 -20.99 28.87
N MET A 82 -4.12 -22.05 29.67
CA MET A 82 -4.56 -23.40 29.33
C MET A 82 -6.09 -23.47 29.22
N GLU A 83 -6.80 -22.82 30.16
CA GLU A 83 -8.25 -22.81 30.17
C GLU A 83 -8.84 -22.07 28.95
N VAL A 84 -8.20 -21.00 28.47
CA VAL A 84 -8.60 -20.29 27.24
C VAL A 84 -8.33 -21.13 25.99
N VAL A 85 -7.20 -21.83 25.91
CA VAL A 85 -6.86 -22.70 24.78
C VAL A 85 -7.82 -23.88 24.67
N GLU A 86 -8.19 -24.49 25.80
CA GLU A 86 -9.20 -25.56 25.84
C GLU A 86 -10.62 -25.04 25.54
N ARG A 87 -11.04 -23.92 26.13
CA ARG A 87 -12.37 -23.33 25.90
C ARG A 87 -12.58 -22.86 24.46
N LEU A 88 -11.54 -22.36 23.80
CA LEU A 88 -11.59 -21.97 22.39
C LEU A 88 -11.34 -23.15 21.44
N GLY A 89 -11.07 -24.36 21.96
CA GLY A 89 -10.78 -25.54 21.16
C GLY A 89 -9.59 -25.34 20.23
N LEU A 90 -8.52 -24.67 20.70
CA LEU A 90 -7.35 -24.31 19.88
C LEU A 90 -6.22 -25.35 19.94
N SER A 91 -6.34 -26.38 20.79
CA SER A 91 -5.40 -27.51 20.84
C SER A 91 -5.45 -28.32 19.54
N PHE A 92 -4.31 -28.83 19.06
CA PHE A 92 -4.23 -29.66 17.85
C PHE A 92 -3.25 -30.81 18.08
N LYS A 93 -3.58 -32.00 17.58
CA LYS A 93 -2.73 -33.20 17.73
C LYS A 93 -1.75 -33.41 16.57
N ASP A 94 -2.03 -32.80 15.43
CA ASP A 94 -1.20 -32.88 14.23
C ASP A 94 -1.29 -31.62 13.37
N VAL A 95 -0.40 -31.56 12.38
CA VAL A 95 -0.28 -30.42 11.45
C VAL A 95 -1.54 -30.23 10.58
N ARG A 96 -2.29 -31.32 10.30
CA ARG A 96 -3.54 -31.21 9.52
C ARG A 96 -4.63 -30.56 10.36
N GLU A 97 -4.75 -30.91 11.63
CA GLU A 97 -5.69 -30.29 12.56
C GLU A 97 -5.35 -28.81 12.80
N LEU A 98 -4.05 -28.48 12.91
CA LEU A 98 -3.59 -27.08 12.94
C LEU A 98 -4.06 -26.30 11.71
N PHE A 99 -3.84 -26.82 10.50
CA PHE A 99 -4.30 -26.14 9.27
C PHE A 99 -5.81 -26.02 9.20
N SER A 100 -6.54 -27.07 9.61
CA SER A 100 -8.00 -27.01 9.68
C SER A 100 -8.47 -25.89 10.61
N LYS A 101 -7.82 -25.69 11.75
CA LYS A 101 -8.14 -24.59 12.68
C LYS A 101 -7.77 -23.23 12.11
N VAL A 102 -6.60 -23.11 11.48
CA VAL A 102 -6.20 -21.86 10.80
C VAL A 102 -7.19 -21.49 9.69
N ASP A 103 -7.69 -22.48 8.94
CA ASP A 103 -8.68 -22.29 7.87
C ASP A 103 -10.06 -21.84 8.41
N THR A 104 -10.36 -22.09 9.69
CA THR A 104 -11.57 -21.55 10.34
C THR A 104 -11.45 -20.08 10.77
N ILE A 105 -10.23 -19.52 10.79
CA ILE A 105 -10.03 -18.12 11.18
C ILE A 105 -10.66 -17.24 10.10
N PRO A 106 -11.65 -16.39 10.44
CA PRO A 106 -12.34 -15.59 9.45
C PRO A 106 -11.37 -14.63 8.75
N GLU A 107 -11.50 -14.54 7.43
CA GLU A 107 -10.74 -13.56 6.66
C GLU A 107 -11.14 -12.13 7.05
N ARG A 108 -10.15 -11.25 7.23
CA ARG A 108 -10.39 -9.83 7.54
C ARG A 108 -11.12 -9.07 6.43
N ALA A 109 -10.92 -9.48 5.18
CA ALA A 109 -11.60 -8.90 4.02
C ALA A 109 -11.53 -9.89 2.85
N PRO A 110 -12.64 -10.24 2.19
CA PRO A 110 -12.63 -11.30 1.17
C PRO A 110 -11.79 -10.93 -0.05
N TRP A 111 -11.05 -11.89 -0.60
CA TRP A 111 -10.37 -11.75 -1.89
C TRP A 111 -11.34 -11.74 -3.07
N ARG A 112 -10.99 -10.96 -4.08
CA ARG A 112 -11.64 -10.88 -5.39
C ARG A 112 -10.57 -10.91 -6.46
N THR A 113 -10.93 -11.43 -7.62
CA THR A 113 -10.05 -11.49 -8.79
C THR A 113 -10.78 -10.88 -9.97
N THR A 114 -10.09 -10.02 -10.72
CA THR A 114 -10.63 -9.36 -11.91
C THR A 114 -9.55 -9.29 -12.98
N SER A 115 -9.93 -9.51 -14.24
CA SER A 115 -9.02 -9.34 -15.37
C SER A 115 -9.31 -8.04 -16.10
N LEU A 116 -8.28 -7.23 -16.31
CA LEU A 116 -8.31 -6.04 -17.16
C LEU A 116 -7.80 -6.43 -18.55
N ALA A 117 -8.34 -5.81 -19.60
CA ALA A 117 -7.82 -5.96 -20.96
C ALA A 117 -8.02 -4.65 -21.71
N PHE A 118 -7.17 -4.38 -22.70
CA PHE A 118 -7.42 -3.23 -23.57
C PHE A 118 -8.48 -3.57 -24.62
N PRO A 119 -9.34 -2.61 -25.02
CA PRO A 119 -10.36 -2.85 -26.04
C PRO A 119 -9.81 -3.39 -27.36
N ASP A 120 -8.60 -2.95 -27.76
CA ASP A 120 -7.87 -3.38 -28.96
C ASP A 120 -7.10 -4.70 -28.77
N ARG A 121 -6.99 -5.21 -27.54
CA ARG A 121 -6.25 -6.44 -27.20
C ARG A 121 -6.98 -7.23 -26.10
N ARG A 122 -8.21 -7.67 -26.39
CA ARG A 122 -9.06 -8.37 -25.41
C ARG A 122 -8.49 -9.70 -24.92
N GLU A 123 -7.64 -10.32 -25.72
CA GLU A 123 -6.95 -11.57 -25.37
C GLU A 123 -5.80 -11.34 -24.38
N GLU A 124 -5.21 -10.15 -24.33
CA GLU A 124 -4.18 -9.79 -23.35
C GLU A 124 -4.84 -9.42 -22.01
N LYS A 125 -5.10 -10.44 -21.19
CA LYS A 125 -5.70 -10.28 -19.86
C LYS A 125 -4.64 -10.00 -18.81
N HIS A 126 -4.91 -9.00 -17.98
CA HIS A 126 -4.07 -8.52 -16.88
C HIS A 126 -4.79 -8.76 -15.55
N LEU A 127 -4.30 -9.72 -14.77
CA LEU A 127 -4.96 -10.14 -13.53
C LEU A 127 -4.72 -9.14 -12.40
N VAL A 128 -5.79 -8.74 -11.72
CA VAL A 128 -5.78 -7.99 -10.46
C VAL A 128 -6.43 -8.86 -9.41
N ARG A 129 -5.72 -9.16 -8.33
CA ARG A 129 -6.27 -9.87 -7.16
C ARG A 129 -6.28 -8.90 -6.00
N TYR A 130 -7.43 -8.62 -5.40
CA TYR A 130 -7.58 -7.56 -4.41
C TYR A 130 -8.66 -7.91 -3.38
N ARG A 131 -8.60 -7.27 -2.21
CA ARG A 131 -9.61 -7.36 -1.16
C ARG A 131 -10.53 -6.15 -1.23
N ASP A 132 -11.73 -6.31 -0.67
CA ASP A 132 -12.63 -5.18 -0.47
C ASP A 132 -11.99 -4.19 0.53
N ILE A 133 -11.70 -2.98 0.06
CA ILE A 133 -11.03 -1.95 0.87
C ILE A 133 -11.89 -1.52 2.07
N ILE A 134 -13.22 -1.52 1.96
CA ILE A 134 -14.11 -1.15 3.06
C ILE A 134 -14.09 -2.24 4.14
N ALA A 135 -14.13 -3.50 3.74
CA ALA A 135 -13.98 -4.61 4.68
C ALA A 135 -12.61 -4.56 5.39
N ALA A 136 -11.54 -4.23 4.67
CA ALA A 136 -10.20 -4.10 5.24
C ALA A 136 -10.12 -2.94 6.27
N ILE A 137 -10.73 -1.79 5.97
CA ILE A 137 -10.83 -0.65 6.90
C ILE A 137 -11.63 -1.06 8.15
N LYS A 138 -12.81 -1.68 7.97
CA LYS A 138 -13.64 -2.17 9.08
C LYS A 138 -12.88 -3.17 9.95
N ALA A 139 -12.12 -4.08 9.36
CA ALA A 139 -11.32 -5.04 10.11
C ALA A 139 -10.21 -4.39 10.94
N LEU A 140 -9.52 -3.38 10.39
CA LEU A 140 -8.50 -2.63 11.13
C LEU A 140 -9.13 -1.88 12.31
N LEU A 141 -10.22 -1.14 12.08
CA LEU A 141 -10.88 -0.37 13.14
C LEU A 141 -11.62 -1.25 14.17
N GLY A 142 -12.08 -2.42 13.74
CA GLY A 142 -12.80 -3.40 14.56
C GLY A 142 -11.89 -4.35 15.34
N THR A 143 -10.56 -4.20 15.28
CA THR A 143 -9.64 -5.15 15.93
C THR A 143 -9.58 -4.90 17.45
N PRO A 144 -9.96 -5.88 18.31
CA PRO A 144 -10.00 -5.68 19.76
C PRO A 144 -8.63 -5.46 20.41
N SER A 145 -7.56 -6.08 19.86
CA SER A 145 -6.23 -6.09 20.48
C SER A 145 -5.60 -4.70 20.62
N TYR A 146 -6.03 -3.74 19.80
CA TYR A 146 -5.58 -2.35 19.86
C TYR A 146 -6.74 -1.34 19.85
N ALA A 147 -7.96 -1.76 20.16
CA ALA A 147 -9.15 -0.91 20.10
C ALA A 147 -9.03 0.36 20.95
N LYS A 148 -8.48 0.23 22.17
CA LYS A 148 -8.29 1.34 23.12
C LYS A 148 -7.28 2.38 22.62
N GLN A 149 -6.44 2.04 21.64
CA GLN A 149 -5.42 2.91 21.09
C GLN A 149 -5.84 3.56 19.76
N ILE A 150 -7.00 3.18 19.21
CA ILE A 150 -7.54 3.81 18.00
C ILE A 150 -7.92 5.26 18.31
N VAL A 151 -7.43 6.17 17.48
CA VAL A 151 -7.74 7.59 17.57
C VAL A 151 -8.86 7.93 16.59
N TRP A 152 -9.98 8.40 17.15
CA TRP A 152 -11.18 8.77 16.38
C TRP A 152 -11.26 10.26 16.06
N ARG A 153 -10.58 11.11 16.83
CA ARG A 153 -10.66 12.57 16.72
C ARG A 153 -9.26 13.19 16.67
N PRO A 154 -9.02 14.16 15.77
CA PRO A 154 -7.80 14.94 15.77
C PRO A 154 -7.71 15.85 17.00
N ARG A 155 -6.48 16.26 17.33
CA ARG A 155 -6.19 17.24 18.37
C ARG A 155 -5.00 18.09 17.98
N ARG A 156 -5.04 19.38 18.32
CA ARG A 156 -3.86 20.25 18.23
C ARG A 156 -3.06 20.13 19.52
N VAL A 157 -1.75 19.92 19.38
CA VAL A 157 -0.80 19.81 20.51
C VAL A 157 0.19 20.94 20.36
N PHE A 158 0.43 21.69 21.43
CA PHE A 158 1.36 22.83 21.43
C PHE A 158 2.47 22.61 22.45
N THR A 159 3.60 23.30 22.28
CA THR A 159 4.75 23.21 23.20
C THR A 159 4.40 23.68 24.61
N ASP A 160 3.50 24.65 24.72
CA ASP A 160 3.12 25.30 25.97
C ASP A 160 1.73 25.99 25.81
N ALA A 161 1.30 26.66 26.88
CA ALA A 161 -0.01 27.32 26.94
C ALA A 161 -0.14 28.53 25.99
N SER A 162 0.95 29.08 25.44
CA SER A 162 0.89 30.18 24.47
C SER A 162 0.28 29.76 23.14
N LYS A 163 0.28 28.46 22.83
CA LYS A 163 -0.24 27.88 21.58
C LYS A 163 0.38 28.48 20.30
N THR A 164 1.61 28.98 20.40
CA THR A 164 2.32 29.58 19.26
C THR A 164 3.02 28.55 18.38
N LYS A 165 3.52 27.44 18.97
CA LYS A 165 4.24 26.38 18.25
C LYS A 165 3.51 25.05 18.37
N GLN A 166 2.93 24.59 17.26
CA GLN A 166 2.25 23.29 17.17
C GLN A 166 3.27 22.16 17.01
N VAL A 167 3.02 21.05 17.70
CA VAL A 167 3.83 19.83 17.67
C VAL A 167 3.16 18.79 16.78
N PHE A 168 3.87 18.36 15.74
CA PHE A 168 3.45 17.31 14.82
C PHE A 168 4.17 16.00 15.15
N SER A 169 3.42 14.92 15.35
CA SER A 169 4.01 13.62 15.75
C SER A 169 3.23 12.42 15.22
N GLU A 170 1.93 12.56 15.06
CA GLU A 170 1.01 11.55 14.55
C GLU A 170 0.02 12.22 13.59
N MET A 171 -0.69 11.45 12.75
CA MET A 171 -1.57 12.05 11.74
C MET A 171 -2.68 12.91 12.36
N TRP A 172 -3.18 12.52 13.54
CA TRP A 172 -4.24 13.25 14.25
C TRP A 172 -3.77 14.56 14.89
N THR A 173 -2.45 14.82 14.93
CA THR A 173 -1.91 16.14 15.28
C THR A 173 -1.57 17.00 14.07
N GLY A 174 -1.71 16.47 12.85
CA GLY A 174 -1.56 17.18 11.59
C GLY A 174 -2.70 18.16 11.32
N MET A 175 -2.40 19.25 10.62
CA MET A 175 -3.39 20.26 10.23
C MET A 175 -4.46 19.66 9.32
N TRP A 176 -4.05 18.85 8.34
CA TRP A 176 -4.95 18.18 7.39
C TRP A 176 -6.11 17.42 8.04
N TRP A 177 -5.86 16.61 9.08
CA TRP A 177 -6.96 15.89 9.74
C TRP A 177 -7.85 16.84 10.55
N ASN A 178 -7.30 17.88 11.17
CA ASN A 178 -8.13 18.87 11.85
C ASN A 178 -9.09 19.56 10.86
N GLU A 179 -8.59 20.01 9.70
CA GLU A 179 -9.38 20.64 8.64
C GLU A 179 -10.43 19.67 8.05
N LEU A 180 -10.01 18.45 7.71
CA LEU A 180 -10.94 17.43 7.23
C LEU A 180 -12.07 17.17 8.23
N GLN A 181 -11.74 17.04 9.52
CA GLN A 181 -12.72 16.74 10.55
C GLN A 181 -13.78 17.84 10.72
N GLU A 182 -13.44 19.09 10.43
CA GLU A 182 -14.37 20.22 10.45
C GLU A 182 -15.39 20.17 9.29
N CYS A 183 -15.03 19.54 8.17
CA CYS A 183 -15.93 19.32 7.04
C CYS A 183 -16.89 18.14 7.23
N LEU A 184 -16.64 17.26 8.21
CA LEU A 184 -17.45 16.06 8.44
C LEU A 184 -18.67 16.33 9.34
N PRO A 185 -19.75 15.53 9.23
CA PRO A 185 -20.90 15.64 10.12
C PRO A 185 -20.50 15.51 11.61
N LYS A 186 -21.21 16.24 12.47
CA LYS A 186 -21.00 16.17 13.93
C LYS A 186 -21.13 14.71 14.42
N GLY A 187 -20.16 14.26 15.20
CA GLY A 187 -20.11 12.90 15.74
C GLY A 187 -19.48 11.86 14.81
N ALA A 188 -19.16 12.21 13.56
CA ALA A 188 -18.42 11.34 12.66
C ALA A 188 -16.90 11.45 12.88
N ALA A 189 -16.16 10.42 12.47
CA ALA A 189 -14.70 10.38 12.52
C ALA A 189 -14.11 10.21 11.11
N ALA A 190 -12.99 10.86 10.83
CA ALA A 190 -12.23 10.53 9.62
C ALA A 190 -11.44 9.23 9.80
N ALA A 191 -11.27 8.46 8.72
CA ALA A 191 -10.32 7.36 8.64
C ALA A 191 -9.27 7.67 7.57
N PRO A 192 -8.10 8.22 7.97
CA PRO A 192 -7.03 8.49 7.02
C PRO A 192 -6.48 7.18 6.46
N VAL A 193 -6.76 6.91 5.20
CA VAL A 193 -6.30 5.75 4.45
C VAL A 193 -4.87 6.00 3.99
N ILE A 194 -3.98 5.08 4.33
CA ILE A 194 -2.58 5.09 3.92
C ILE A 194 -2.37 3.89 3.00
N LEU A 195 -2.03 4.17 1.74
CA LEU A 195 -1.69 3.16 0.76
C LEU A 195 -0.18 3.10 0.58
N ALA A 196 0.34 1.91 0.29
CA ALA A 196 1.71 1.75 -0.16
C ALA A 196 1.79 0.75 -1.31
N THR A 197 2.64 1.05 -2.29
CA THR A 197 2.97 0.10 -3.36
C THR A 197 4.47 -0.06 -3.46
N ASP A 198 4.89 -1.29 -3.72
CA ASP A 198 6.30 -1.65 -3.86
C ASP A 198 6.41 -2.81 -4.85
N LYS A 199 6.88 -2.52 -6.07
CA LYS A 199 7.10 -3.56 -7.07
C LYS A 199 8.34 -4.38 -6.73
N THR A 200 8.13 -5.56 -6.17
CA THR A 200 9.18 -6.45 -5.69
C THR A 200 9.51 -7.55 -6.70
N GLN A 201 10.81 -7.82 -6.91
CA GLN A 201 11.25 -8.99 -7.67
C GLN A 201 11.27 -10.22 -6.74
N LEU A 202 10.56 -11.28 -7.11
CA LEU A 202 10.45 -12.51 -6.32
C LEU A 202 11.57 -13.51 -6.63
N THR A 203 12.09 -13.55 -7.86
CA THR A 203 13.19 -14.44 -8.26
C THR A 203 14.14 -13.75 -9.24
N GLN A 204 15.45 -13.81 -8.96
CA GLN A 204 16.51 -13.33 -9.87
C GLN A 204 17.09 -14.43 -10.77
N PHE A 205 17.01 -15.71 -10.36
CA PHE A 205 17.77 -16.79 -10.99
C PHE A 205 16.96 -17.69 -11.94
N SER A 206 15.62 -17.65 -11.89
CA SER A 206 14.77 -18.40 -12.84
C SER A 206 13.38 -17.78 -12.95
N GLY A 207 13.05 -17.28 -14.14
CA GLY A 207 11.70 -16.85 -14.52
C GLY A 207 11.36 -15.37 -14.31
N ASN A 208 12.25 -14.54 -13.75
CA ASN A 208 12.04 -13.09 -13.52
C ASN A 208 10.63 -12.76 -13.01
N LYS A 209 10.19 -13.48 -11.97
CA LYS A 209 8.86 -13.28 -11.39
C LYS A 209 8.91 -12.02 -10.52
N SER A 210 7.90 -11.17 -10.66
CA SER A 210 7.71 -10.00 -9.79
C SER A 210 6.33 -10.06 -9.16
N ALA A 211 6.17 -9.44 -8.01
CA ALA A 211 4.90 -9.12 -7.41
C ALA A 211 4.77 -7.60 -7.33
N TYR A 212 3.54 -7.12 -7.38
CA TYR A 212 3.28 -5.70 -7.18
C TYR A 212 2.18 -5.52 -6.12
N PRO A 213 2.51 -5.73 -4.84
CA PRO A 213 1.58 -5.59 -3.73
C PRO A 213 1.08 -4.16 -3.53
N VAL A 214 -0.16 -4.06 -3.08
CA VAL A 214 -0.78 -2.85 -2.52
C VAL A 214 -1.05 -3.13 -1.05
N TYR A 215 -0.53 -2.28 -0.17
CA TYR A 215 -0.75 -2.36 1.28
C TYR A 215 -1.68 -1.25 1.75
N LEU A 216 -2.41 -1.52 2.83
CA LEU A 216 -3.34 -0.61 3.48
C LEU A 216 -3.10 -0.59 4.99
N THR A 217 -3.01 0.61 5.55
CA THR A 217 -3.12 0.87 6.99
C THR A 217 -3.89 2.17 7.22
N LEU A 218 -4.22 2.47 8.48
CA LEU A 218 -4.97 3.68 8.85
C LEU A 218 -4.15 4.63 9.73
N GLY A 219 -4.37 5.93 9.53
CA GLY A 219 -3.83 7.00 10.38
C GLY A 219 -4.41 7.01 11.80
N ASN A 220 -5.57 6.36 12.00
CA ASN A 220 -6.18 6.16 13.33
C ASN A 220 -5.33 5.28 14.25
N ILE A 221 -4.42 4.49 13.70
CA ILE A 221 -3.58 3.56 14.45
C ILE A 221 -2.23 4.23 14.74
N PRO A 222 -1.82 4.33 16.02
CA PRO A 222 -0.54 4.92 16.40
C PRO A 222 0.64 4.31 15.66
N ARG A 223 1.61 5.14 15.27
CA ARG A 223 2.78 4.68 14.49
C ARG A 223 3.54 3.55 15.19
N ALA A 224 3.61 3.57 16.52
CA ALA A 224 4.29 2.56 17.32
C ALA A 224 3.62 1.18 17.24
N ILE A 225 2.32 1.12 16.99
CA ILE A 225 1.57 -0.13 16.77
C ILE A 225 1.63 -0.52 15.31
N ARG A 226 1.54 0.45 14.38
CA ARG A 226 1.73 0.21 12.93
C ARG A 226 3.06 -0.46 12.58
N ARG A 227 4.12 -0.12 13.33
CA ARG A 227 5.47 -0.66 13.15
C ARG A 227 5.70 -2.04 13.78
N LYS A 228 4.70 -2.63 14.45
CA LYS A 228 4.81 -3.97 15.06
C LYS A 228 4.12 -5.00 14.16
N PRO A 229 4.86 -5.84 13.41
CA PRO A 229 4.25 -6.83 12.51
C PRO A 229 3.28 -7.78 13.22
N SER A 230 3.55 -8.12 14.48
CA SER A 230 2.70 -8.96 15.33
C SER A 230 1.33 -8.36 15.65
N GLN A 231 1.15 -7.05 15.46
CA GLN A 231 -0.14 -6.38 15.66
C GLN A 231 -1.03 -6.43 14.42
N HIS A 232 -0.49 -6.88 13.27
CA HIS A 232 -1.25 -7.04 12.02
C HIS A 232 -2.05 -5.78 11.64
N THR A 233 -1.48 -4.60 11.84
CA THR A 233 -2.11 -3.29 11.58
C THR A 233 -1.99 -2.84 10.13
N CYS A 234 -1.34 -3.65 9.29
CA CYS A 234 -1.23 -3.47 7.86
C CYS A 234 -1.87 -4.68 7.15
N ILE A 235 -2.72 -4.41 6.16
CA ILE A 235 -3.38 -5.42 5.34
C ILE A 235 -2.81 -5.36 3.93
N LEU A 236 -2.40 -6.51 3.40
CA LEU A 236 -2.17 -6.67 1.97
C LEU A 236 -3.52 -6.59 1.24
N LEU A 237 -3.74 -5.46 0.59
CA LEU A 237 -4.99 -5.11 -0.07
C LEU A 237 -5.07 -5.74 -1.46
N GLY A 238 -3.96 -5.91 -2.17
CA GLY A 238 -4.00 -6.51 -3.50
C GLY A 238 -2.65 -6.76 -4.15
N TYR A 239 -2.69 -7.40 -5.31
CA TYR A 239 -1.60 -7.56 -6.25
C TYR A 239 -2.01 -6.92 -7.58
N LEU A 240 -1.25 -5.92 -8.00
CA LEU A 240 -1.40 -5.27 -9.29
C LEU A 240 -0.81 -6.14 -10.41
N PRO A 241 -1.24 -5.94 -11.67
CA PRO A 241 -0.74 -6.72 -12.78
C PRO A 241 0.75 -6.50 -13.02
N VAL A 242 1.50 -7.61 -13.07
CA VAL A 242 2.94 -7.65 -13.42
C VAL A 242 3.19 -8.27 -14.80
N SER A 243 2.13 -8.80 -15.43
CA SER A 243 2.17 -9.40 -16.76
C SER A 243 2.73 -8.40 -17.78
N LYS A 244 3.73 -8.83 -18.56
CA LYS A 244 4.33 -8.00 -19.61
C LYS A 244 3.27 -7.74 -20.69
N ILE A 245 3.05 -6.46 -21.00
CA ILE A 245 2.27 -6.06 -22.17
C ILE A 245 3.07 -6.46 -23.41
N SER A 246 2.41 -7.02 -24.43
CA SER A 246 3.12 -7.37 -25.66
C SER A 246 3.65 -6.11 -26.34
N ARG A 247 4.97 -6.08 -26.58
CA ARG A 247 5.62 -4.97 -27.29
C ARG A 247 5.34 -4.95 -28.79
N LYS A 248 4.73 -6.01 -29.34
CA LYS A 248 4.48 -6.14 -30.78
C LYS A 248 3.59 -4.99 -31.25
N GLY A 249 4.06 -4.23 -32.24
CA GLY A 249 3.32 -3.10 -32.82
C GLY A 249 3.15 -1.89 -31.90
N LEU A 250 3.99 -1.73 -30.86
CA LEU A 250 3.99 -0.55 -29.98
C LEU A 250 5.33 0.14 -30.00
N THR A 251 5.31 1.46 -30.05
CA THR A 251 6.47 2.30 -29.72
C THR A 251 6.79 2.19 -28.21
N LYS A 252 8.01 2.57 -27.83
CA LYS A 252 8.41 2.64 -26.40
C LYS A 252 7.45 3.54 -25.60
N ARG A 253 7.01 4.63 -26.22
CA ARG A 253 6.09 5.63 -25.66
C ARG A 253 4.71 5.03 -25.39
N GLU A 254 4.10 4.39 -26.40
CA GLU A 254 2.79 3.74 -26.25
C GLU A 254 2.83 2.60 -25.22
N HIS A 255 3.91 1.83 -25.19
CA HIS A 255 4.10 0.79 -24.19
C HIS A 255 4.12 1.36 -22.76
N LYS A 256 4.85 2.47 -22.54
CA LYS A 256 4.86 3.18 -21.24
C LYS A 256 3.47 3.68 -20.87
N ALA A 257 2.77 4.37 -21.77
CA ALA A 257 1.42 4.87 -21.52
C ALA A 257 0.43 3.73 -21.20
N ARG A 258 0.50 2.60 -21.91
CA ARG A 258 -0.32 1.42 -21.59
C ARG A 258 0.00 0.85 -20.21
N THR A 259 1.27 0.81 -19.82
CA THR A 259 1.69 0.34 -18.49
C THR A 259 1.08 1.22 -17.39
N GLN A 260 1.11 2.55 -17.57
CA GLN A 260 0.46 3.49 -16.65
C GLN A 260 -1.06 3.24 -16.60
N ARG A 261 -1.72 3.09 -17.75
CA ARG A 261 -3.18 2.84 -17.81
C ARG A 261 -3.59 1.58 -17.05
N ILE A 262 -2.83 0.49 -17.14
CA ILE A 262 -3.10 -0.74 -16.38
C ILE A 262 -3.01 -0.46 -14.88
N PHE A 263 -1.94 0.22 -14.45
CA PHE A 263 -1.74 0.57 -13.05
C PHE A 263 -2.92 1.39 -12.51
N HIS A 264 -3.30 2.48 -13.17
CA HIS A 264 -4.42 3.32 -12.71
C HIS A 264 -5.77 2.59 -12.82
N ALA A 265 -5.98 1.75 -13.83
CA ALA A 265 -7.20 0.95 -13.91
C ALA A 265 -7.29 -0.07 -12.76
N ALA A 266 -6.18 -0.75 -12.44
CA ALA A 266 -6.12 -1.70 -11.33
C ALA A 266 -6.31 -1.00 -9.98
N MET A 267 -5.60 0.11 -9.74
CA MET A 267 -5.79 0.91 -8.53
C MET A 267 -7.22 1.44 -8.42
N ARG A 268 -7.82 1.90 -9.54
CA ARG A 268 -9.21 2.37 -9.56
C ARG A 268 -10.18 1.27 -9.15
N LEU A 269 -9.98 0.02 -9.60
CA LEU A 269 -10.80 -1.10 -9.15
C LEU A 269 -10.73 -1.29 -7.63
N ILE A 270 -9.53 -1.19 -7.05
CA ILE A 270 -9.29 -1.38 -5.62
C ILE A 270 -9.90 -0.25 -4.79
N VAL A 271 -9.69 1.00 -5.20
CA VAL A 271 -10.12 2.17 -4.41
C VAL A 271 -11.54 2.66 -4.73
N LYS A 272 -12.20 2.12 -5.77
CA LYS A 272 -13.55 2.55 -6.19
C LYS A 272 -14.55 2.63 -5.02
N PRO A 273 -14.57 1.69 -4.05
CA PRO A 273 -15.49 1.79 -2.91
C PRO A 273 -15.28 3.03 -2.03
N LEU A 274 -14.09 3.63 -2.03
CA LEU A 274 -13.81 4.86 -1.28
C LEU A 274 -14.56 6.08 -1.82
N LEU A 275 -15.02 6.07 -3.08
CA LEU A 275 -15.78 7.18 -3.67
C LEU A 275 -17.07 7.42 -2.88
N ALA A 276 -17.88 6.37 -2.70
CA ALA A 276 -19.11 6.46 -1.92
C ALA A 276 -18.81 6.52 -0.42
N ALA A 277 -17.89 5.69 0.08
CA ALA A 277 -17.60 5.61 1.50
C ALA A 277 -17.01 6.91 2.09
N GLY A 278 -16.20 7.64 1.32
CA GLY A 278 -15.63 8.91 1.77
C GLY A 278 -16.59 10.10 1.65
N ASP A 279 -17.69 9.97 0.90
CA ASP A 279 -18.72 11.01 0.74
C ASP A 279 -19.91 10.79 1.68
N GLU A 280 -20.41 9.55 1.75
CA GLU A 280 -21.58 9.18 2.55
C GLU A 280 -21.20 8.77 3.99
N GLY A 281 -19.96 8.34 4.18
CA GLY A 281 -19.49 7.66 5.38
C GLY A 281 -19.91 6.19 5.43
N ILE A 282 -19.27 5.42 6.31
CA ILE A 282 -19.58 4.01 6.60
C ILE A 282 -19.76 3.80 8.09
N GLU A 283 -20.68 2.91 8.47
CA GLU A 283 -20.77 2.46 9.86
C GLU A 283 -19.71 1.40 10.14
N VAL A 284 -18.99 1.60 11.25
CA VAL A 284 -17.91 0.73 11.71
C VAL A 284 -18.16 0.38 13.16
N THR A 285 -18.20 -0.93 13.45
CA THR A 285 -18.12 -1.43 14.82
C THR A 285 -16.65 -1.48 15.22
N SER A 286 -16.28 -0.64 16.18
CA SER A 286 -14.96 -0.61 16.81
C SER A 286 -14.68 -1.89 17.60
N GLY A 287 -13.41 -2.20 17.83
CA GLY A 287 -13.01 -3.40 18.59
C GLY A 287 -13.44 -3.40 20.07
N ASP A 288 -13.96 -2.28 20.58
CA ASP A 288 -14.60 -2.15 21.90
C ASP A 288 -16.14 -2.28 21.86
N GLY A 289 -16.71 -2.54 20.69
CA GLY A 289 -18.15 -2.72 20.49
C GLY A 289 -18.92 -1.44 20.16
N CYS A 290 -18.29 -0.26 20.18
CA CYS A 290 -18.94 1.00 19.82
C CYS A 290 -19.18 1.09 18.30
N VAL A 291 -20.31 1.65 17.88
CA VAL A 291 -20.60 1.93 16.47
C VAL A 291 -20.33 3.40 16.17
N CYS A 292 -19.46 3.65 15.19
CA CYS A 292 -19.07 4.98 14.77
C CYS A 292 -19.34 5.16 13.27
N LYS A 293 -19.80 6.35 12.87
CA LYS A 293 -19.82 6.75 11.46
C LYS A 293 -18.45 7.29 11.07
N VAL A 294 -17.85 6.65 10.07
CA VAL A 294 -16.46 6.89 9.66
C VAL A 294 -16.38 7.31 8.20
N PHE A 295 -15.52 8.26 7.88
CA PHE A 295 -15.28 8.73 6.51
C PHE A 295 -13.85 8.38 6.07
N PRO A 296 -13.66 7.28 5.33
CA PRO A 296 -12.37 6.93 4.75
C PRO A 296 -11.92 7.94 3.70
N VAL A 297 -10.71 8.49 3.87
CA VAL A 297 -10.13 9.46 2.94
C VAL A 297 -8.69 9.07 2.64
N LEU A 298 -8.30 9.02 1.36
CA LEU A 298 -6.90 8.80 0.98
C LEU A 298 -6.06 9.97 1.48
N ALA A 299 -5.21 9.68 2.46
CA ALA A 299 -4.45 10.69 3.19
C ALA A 299 -2.94 10.62 2.88
N SER A 300 -2.44 9.43 2.56
CA SER A 300 -1.03 9.23 2.26
C SER A 300 -0.83 8.07 1.29
N TYR A 301 0.13 8.24 0.39
CA TYR A 301 0.58 7.24 -0.54
C TYR A 301 2.11 7.10 -0.46
N VAL A 302 2.57 5.95 0.03
CA VAL A 302 3.98 5.63 0.23
C VAL A 302 4.50 4.85 -0.98
N ALA A 303 5.45 5.42 -1.70
CA ALA A 303 6.10 4.78 -2.84
C ALA A 303 7.48 5.42 -3.09
N ASP A 304 8.32 4.76 -3.88
CA ASP A 304 9.57 5.33 -4.37
C ASP A 304 9.33 6.43 -5.43
N TYR A 305 10.36 7.18 -5.81
CA TYR A 305 10.18 8.31 -6.74
C TYR A 305 9.58 7.93 -8.11
N PRO A 306 10.06 6.87 -8.81
CA PRO A 306 9.41 6.43 -10.05
C PRO A 306 7.92 6.08 -9.88
N GLU A 307 7.55 5.41 -8.78
CA GLU A 307 6.16 5.10 -8.49
C GLU A 307 5.35 6.33 -8.05
N GLN A 308 5.95 7.31 -7.35
CA GLN A 308 5.30 8.59 -7.04
C GLN A 308 4.91 9.33 -8.33
N CYS A 309 5.81 9.41 -9.32
CA CYS A 309 5.49 9.98 -10.63
C CYS A 309 4.38 9.20 -11.34
N LEU A 310 4.37 7.87 -11.24
CA LEU A 310 3.31 7.03 -11.79
C LEU A 310 1.96 7.35 -11.12
N VAL A 311 1.89 7.34 -9.79
CA VAL A 311 0.68 7.57 -8.99
C VAL A 311 0.08 8.95 -9.23
N THR A 312 0.93 9.97 -9.26
CA THR A 312 0.52 11.38 -9.44
C THR A 312 0.36 11.78 -10.91
N CYS A 313 0.67 10.88 -11.85
CA CYS A 313 0.78 11.19 -13.28
C CYS A 313 1.81 12.28 -13.61
N SER A 314 2.74 12.60 -12.71
CA SER A 314 3.78 13.61 -12.93
C SER A 314 4.82 13.13 -13.96
N LYS A 315 5.41 14.07 -14.70
CA LYS A 315 6.53 13.79 -15.59
C LYS A 315 7.76 13.37 -14.78
N TYR A 316 8.40 12.30 -15.23
CA TYR A 316 9.61 11.80 -14.60
C TYR A 316 10.73 12.86 -14.68
N GLY A 317 11.47 13.04 -13.60
CA GLY A 317 12.48 14.08 -13.45
C GLY A 317 11.95 15.40 -12.86
N THR A 318 10.64 15.52 -12.60
CA THR A 318 10.04 16.72 -11.98
C THR A 318 9.55 16.42 -10.57
N CYS A 319 9.22 17.46 -9.80
CA CYS A 319 8.65 17.28 -8.48
C CYS A 319 7.22 16.72 -8.57
N PRO A 320 6.85 15.66 -7.82
CA PRO A 320 5.48 15.15 -7.80
C PRO A 320 4.54 15.96 -6.92
N LYS A 321 5.04 16.95 -6.14
CA LYS A 321 4.24 17.76 -5.20
C LYS A 321 4.04 19.21 -5.64
N CYS A 322 5.01 19.78 -6.36
CA CYS A 322 4.96 21.15 -6.85
C CYS A 322 5.23 21.20 -8.36
N GLN A 323 5.01 22.36 -8.95
CA GLN A 323 5.18 22.63 -10.38
C GLN A 323 6.63 22.98 -10.75
N CYS A 324 7.61 22.56 -9.93
CA CYS A 324 9.02 22.79 -10.21
C CYS A 324 9.49 21.89 -11.37
N PRO A 325 9.96 22.46 -12.49
CA PRO A 325 10.50 21.69 -13.61
C PRO A 325 11.87 21.09 -13.26
N ALA A 326 12.30 20.13 -14.07
CA ALA A 326 13.49 19.31 -13.79
C ALA A 326 14.80 20.12 -13.68
N ASP A 327 14.91 21.21 -14.42
CA ASP A 327 16.05 22.11 -14.48
C ASP A 327 16.10 23.12 -13.33
N MET A 328 15.01 23.27 -12.57
CA MET A 328 14.88 24.24 -11.47
C MET A 328 14.79 23.57 -10.09
N LEU A 329 15.06 22.26 -9.98
CA LEU A 329 14.96 21.52 -8.71
C LEU A 329 15.98 21.97 -7.65
N GLY A 330 17.03 22.71 -8.06
CA GLY A 330 18.05 23.27 -7.17
C GLY A 330 17.75 24.67 -6.64
N GLU A 331 16.63 25.27 -7.04
CA GLU A 331 16.24 26.62 -6.59
C GLU A 331 15.85 26.61 -5.10
N GLU A 332 16.21 27.69 -4.39
CA GLU A 332 15.93 27.85 -2.96
C GLU A 332 14.43 27.99 -2.68
N GLU A 333 13.73 28.72 -3.56
CA GLU A 333 12.31 29.00 -3.39
C GLU A 333 11.44 27.86 -3.94
N PRO A 334 10.49 27.33 -3.13
CA PRO A 334 9.62 26.27 -3.58
C PRO A 334 8.65 26.78 -4.66
N ALA A 335 8.56 26.05 -5.77
CA ALA A 335 7.53 26.29 -6.78
C ALA A 335 6.11 26.09 -6.22
N ALA A 336 5.12 26.67 -6.90
CA ALA A 336 3.72 26.51 -6.53
C ALA A 336 3.31 25.03 -6.42
N LEU A 337 2.50 24.71 -5.40
CA LEU A 337 2.01 23.34 -5.21
C LEU A 337 1.18 22.88 -6.41
N ARG A 338 1.27 21.60 -6.71
CA ARG A 338 0.40 20.93 -7.68
C ARG A 338 -0.80 20.39 -6.93
N THR A 339 -1.98 20.48 -7.54
CA THR A 339 -3.20 19.86 -7.01
C THR A 339 -3.73 18.81 -7.97
N SER A 340 -4.59 17.95 -7.45
CA SER A 340 -5.22 16.87 -8.19
C SER A 340 -6.12 17.43 -9.28
N GLU A 341 -6.83 18.51 -8.99
CA GLU A 341 -7.67 19.25 -9.92
C GLU A 341 -6.84 19.81 -11.08
N LEU A 342 -5.71 20.47 -10.79
CA LEU A 342 -4.82 20.99 -11.82
C LEU A 342 -4.33 19.88 -12.77
N THR A 343 -3.90 18.74 -12.21
CA THR A 343 -3.43 17.61 -13.03
C THR A 343 -4.58 17.00 -13.84
N GLU A 344 -5.78 16.89 -13.27
CA GLU A 344 -6.96 16.41 -13.98
C GLU A 344 -7.37 17.34 -15.12
N ASP A 345 -7.32 18.65 -14.90
CA ASP A 345 -7.65 19.68 -15.90
C ASP A 345 -6.67 19.63 -17.07
N ILE A 346 -5.36 19.55 -16.79
CA ILE A 346 -4.32 19.40 -17.82
C ILE A 346 -4.56 18.14 -18.66
N ILE A 347 -4.84 17.01 -18.02
CA ILE A 347 -5.11 15.76 -18.73
C ILE A 347 -6.38 15.92 -19.57
N SER A 348 -7.48 16.38 -18.98
CA SER A 348 -8.78 16.49 -19.65
C SER A 348 -8.70 17.41 -20.86
N HIS A 349 -8.12 18.60 -20.70
CA HIS A 349 -7.88 19.54 -21.79
C HIS A 349 -7.07 18.91 -22.92
N ALA A 350 -5.93 18.27 -22.61
CA ALA A 350 -5.09 17.64 -23.62
C ALA A 350 -5.81 16.52 -24.40
N TRP A 351 -6.70 15.77 -23.73
CA TRP A 351 -7.50 14.73 -24.38
C TRP A 351 -8.60 15.29 -25.29
N ASP A 352 -9.16 16.46 -24.94
CA ASP A 352 -10.18 17.15 -25.73
C ASP A 352 -9.57 17.90 -26.93
N SER A 353 -8.46 18.61 -26.72
CA SER A 353 -7.71 19.35 -27.75
C SER A 353 -6.95 18.44 -28.72
N GLY A 354 -6.39 17.34 -28.22
CA GLY A 354 -5.52 16.43 -28.97
C GLY A 354 -6.23 15.58 -30.04
N GLY A 355 -7.55 15.73 -30.19
CA GLY A 355 -8.37 15.00 -31.16
C GLY A 355 -8.29 13.48 -30.98
N GLY A 356 -8.09 13.01 -29.73
CA GLY A 356 -7.96 11.58 -29.41
C GLY A 356 -6.64 10.92 -29.84
N ARG A 357 -5.68 11.64 -30.40
CA ARG A 357 -4.36 11.09 -30.79
C ARG A 357 -3.43 11.06 -29.57
N ALA A 358 -3.15 9.87 -29.06
CA ALA A 358 -2.34 9.69 -27.84
C ALA A 358 -0.98 10.43 -27.84
N ALA A 359 -0.32 10.52 -28.99
CA ALA A 359 0.95 11.24 -29.11
C ALA A 359 0.82 12.77 -28.98
N ALA A 360 -0.30 13.36 -29.41
CA ALA A 360 -0.57 14.78 -29.25
C ALA A 360 -0.90 15.09 -27.78
N VAL A 361 -1.79 14.29 -27.18
CA VAL A 361 -2.17 14.39 -25.76
C VAL A 361 -0.94 14.37 -24.85
N GLU A 362 -0.09 13.35 -24.97
CA GLU A 362 1.09 13.25 -24.10
C GLU A 362 2.11 14.35 -24.39
N ALA A 363 2.19 14.90 -25.60
CA ALA A 363 3.09 16.02 -25.88
C ALA A 363 2.63 17.27 -25.13
N GLU A 364 1.33 17.56 -25.15
CA GLU A 364 0.72 18.69 -24.46
C GLU A 364 0.86 18.56 -22.94
N CYS A 365 0.51 17.41 -22.37
CA CYS A 365 0.72 17.15 -20.94
C CYS A 365 2.19 17.34 -20.53
N MET A 366 3.15 16.86 -21.33
CA MET A 366 4.57 16.90 -20.99
C MET A 366 5.16 18.32 -21.01
N MET A 367 4.53 19.27 -21.72
CA MET A 367 4.88 20.69 -21.65
C MET A 367 4.51 21.31 -20.29
N LEU A 368 3.54 20.71 -19.59
CA LEU A 368 3.06 21.13 -18.28
C LEU A 368 3.50 20.14 -17.18
N ASP A 369 4.57 19.38 -17.46
CA ASP A 369 5.16 18.40 -16.55
C ASP A 369 4.21 17.30 -16.04
N VAL A 370 3.22 16.96 -16.86
CA VAL A 370 2.30 15.83 -16.67
C VAL A 370 2.59 14.74 -17.71
N SER A 371 2.55 13.48 -17.31
CA SER A 371 2.93 12.36 -18.18
C SER A 371 1.96 12.05 -19.32
N GLY A 372 0.67 12.45 -19.22
CA GLY A 372 -0.35 12.33 -20.27
C GLY A 372 -0.73 10.92 -20.74
N GLY A 373 -0.10 9.86 -20.21
CA GLY A 373 -0.36 8.49 -20.62
C GLY A 373 -1.72 7.95 -20.17
N VAL A 374 -2.38 8.61 -19.21
CA VAL A 374 -3.58 8.14 -18.53
C VAL A 374 -4.70 9.16 -18.74
N LYS A 375 -5.88 8.71 -19.20
CA LYS A 375 -7.04 9.60 -19.42
C LYS A 375 -7.76 9.98 -18.13
N LYS A 376 -7.91 9.01 -17.22
CA LYS A 376 -8.59 9.21 -15.94
C LYS A 376 -7.80 8.52 -14.84
N PRO A 377 -6.96 9.26 -14.10
CA PRO A 377 -6.24 8.71 -12.97
C PRO A 377 -7.17 8.07 -11.92
N PHE A 378 -6.63 7.12 -11.13
CA PHE A 378 -7.45 6.35 -10.18
C PHE A 378 -8.05 7.21 -9.07
N TRP A 379 -7.36 8.28 -8.69
CA TRP A 379 -7.73 9.19 -7.60
C TRP A 379 -8.80 10.20 -7.99
N VAL A 380 -9.10 10.36 -9.29
CA VAL A 380 -10.14 11.28 -9.76
C VAL A 380 -11.50 10.94 -9.15
N GLY A 381 -12.06 11.92 -8.43
CA GLY A 381 -13.33 11.86 -7.73
C GLY A 381 -13.26 11.31 -6.31
N LEU A 382 -12.07 10.94 -5.79
CA LEU A 382 -11.95 10.58 -4.38
C LEU A 382 -12.26 11.81 -3.50
N PRO A 383 -13.20 11.72 -2.56
CA PRO A 383 -13.61 12.85 -1.74
C PRO A 383 -12.51 13.25 -0.76
N TYR A 384 -12.30 14.56 -0.61
CA TYR A 384 -11.33 15.17 0.30
C TYR A 384 -9.87 14.73 0.13
N ALA A 385 -9.53 14.12 -1.02
CA ALA A 385 -8.20 13.58 -1.28
C ALA A 385 -7.48 14.43 -2.33
N ASP A 386 -6.24 14.82 -2.02
CA ASP A 386 -5.31 15.34 -3.00
C ASP A 386 -4.12 14.39 -3.15
N VAL A 387 -3.88 13.87 -4.35
CA VAL A 387 -2.83 12.88 -4.61
C VAL A 387 -1.43 13.47 -4.43
N HIS A 388 -1.22 14.74 -4.78
CA HIS A 388 0.09 15.40 -4.70
C HIS A 388 0.44 15.72 -3.24
N LEU A 389 -0.55 16.10 -2.43
CA LEU A 389 -0.42 16.26 -0.99
C LEU A 389 -0.20 14.91 -0.29
N SER A 390 -0.85 13.85 -0.78
CA SER A 390 -0.74 12.48 -0.23
C SER A 390 0.66 11.87 -0.41
N ILE A 391 1.47 12.36 -1.36
CA ILE A 391 2.84 11.86 -1.54
C ILE A 391 3.71 12.22 -0.34
N THR A 392 4.28 11.18 0.27
CA THR A 392 5.27 11.30 1.34
C THR A 392 6.68 11.11 0.80
N PRO A 393 7.69 11.80 1.36
CA PRO A 393 9.07 11.58 0.97
C PRO A 393 9.50 10.15 1.26
N ASP A 394 10.26 9.56 0.34
CA ASP A 394 10.96 8.31 0.53
C ASP A 394 12.25 8.58 1.28
N VAL A 395 12.21 8.39 2.59
CA VAL A 395 13.34 8.67 3.49
C VAL A 395 14.60 7.88 3.07
N LEU A 396 14.45 6.65 2.59
CA LEU A 396 15.60 5.83 2.20
C LEU A 396 16.25 6.39 0.93
N HIS A 397 15.49 6.50 -0.15
CA HIS A 397 16.07 6.84 -1.46
C HIS A 397 16.32 8.33 -1.63
N GLN A 398 15.48 9.21 -1.06
CA GLN A 398 15.60 10.66 -1.25
C GLN A 398 16.54 11.29 -0.21
N LEU A 399 16.47 10.88 1.06
CA LEU A 399 17.31 11.48 2.11
C LEU A 399 18.63 10.73 2.29
N TYR A 400 18.59 9.45 2.68
CA TYR A 400 19.81 8.71 3.02
C TYR A 400 20.65 8.35 1.79
N GLN A 401 20.05 7.81 0.74
CA GLN A 401 20.78 7.46 -0.49
C GLN A 401 20.89 8.62 -1.49
N GLY A 402 20.05 9.65 -1.34
CA GLY A 402 20.07 10.85 -2.17
C GLY A 402 20.93 11.94 -1.54
N VAL A 403 20.33 12.78 -0.70
CA VAL A 403 20.97 13.96 -0.11
C VAL A 403 22.26 13.61 0.65
N PHE A 404 22.22 12.65 1.58
CA PHE A 404 23.38 12.33 2.39
C PHE A 404 24.55 11.79 1.54
N LYS A 405 24.26 10.91 0.58
CA LYS A 405 25.28 10.42 -0.36
C LYS A 405 25.90 11.55 -1.19
N HIS A 406 25.07 12.50 -1.63
CA HIS A 406 25.55 13.67 -2.36
C HIS A 406 26.44 14.57 -1.48
N LEU A 407 26.03 14.81 -0.23
CA LEU A 407 26.85 15.55 0.74
C LEU A 407 28.18 14.86 1.01
N VAL A 408 28.20 13.53 1.16
CA VAL A 408 29.46 12.77 1.34
C VAL A 408 30.38 12.96 0.14
N SER A 409 29.87 12.84 -1.09
CA SER A 409 30.67 13.07 -2.30
C SER A 409 31.22 14.49 -2.35
N TRP A 410 30.39 15.48 -2.02
CA TRP A 410 30.80 16.88 -2.02
C TRP A 410 31.85 17.20 -0.95
N CYS A 411 31.69 16.64 0.26
CA CYS A 411 32.70 16.74 1.31
C CYS A 411 34.02 16.07 0.89
N GLN A 412 33.98 14.90 0.25
CA GLN A 412 35.18 14.22 -0.24
C GLN A 412 35.95 15.04 -1.30
N ASP A 413 35.25 15.84 -2.11
CA ASP A 413 35.90 16.73 -3.08
C ASP A 413 36.55 17.96 -2.43
N LEU A 414 36.07 18.36 -1.24
CA LEU A 414 36.55 19.53 -0.50
C LEU A 414 37.67 19.21 0.49
N LEU A 415 37.70 17.99 1.01
CA LEU A 415 38.65 17.56 2.04
C LEU A 415 40.00 17.17 1.40
N SER A 416 41.07 17.44 2.13
CA SER A 416 42.40 16.96 1.76
C SER A 416 42.51 15.44 1.96
N PRO A 417 43.49 14.74 1.35
CA PRO A 417 43.66 13.29 1.54
C PRO A 417 43.90 12.85 2.99
N GLU A 418 44.27 13.77 3.88
CA GLU A 418 44.51 13.53 5.32
C GLU A 418 43.26 13.70 6.19
N GLU A 419 42.22 14.38 5.68
CA GLU A 419 40.93 14.64 6.35
C GLU A 419 39.83 13.71 5.84
#